data_AF-B7PNM5-F1
#
_entry.id   AF-B7PNM5-F1
#
_cell.length_a   1.000
_cell.length_b   1.000
_cell.length_c   1.000
_cell.angle_alpha   90.00
_cell.angle_beta   90.00
_cell.angle_gamma   90.00
#
_symmetry.space_group_name_H-M   'P 1'
#
loop_
_entity.id
_entity.type
_entity.pdbx_description
1 polymer ?
#
loop_
_entity_poly.entity_id
_entity_poly.type
_entity_poly.pdbx_seq_one_letter_code
_entity_poly.pdbx_strand_id
1 'polypeptide(L)'
;MNYIGFRLLVELSVYLPEDVDSLRAVWYTQIVDMYRPSVDRWRTCMHSIDRAIPLYLLYVYSHYLNESNFQEVVARMSTDKIGRVFAENVKHAHWMDNFTKYIAERKVEESSVLSSVHAGR
;
A
#
# COMPACT_ATOMS: atom_id res chain seq x y z
N MET A 1 -31.42 -6.37 17.85
CA MET A 1 -29.99 -6.11 17.57
C MET A 1 -29.92 -4.87 16.68
N ASN A 2 -29.25 -3.79 17.08
CA ASN A 2 -29.21 -2.54 16.30
C ASN A 2 -28.17 -2.62 15.17
N TYR A 3 -28.30 -1.80 14.13
CA TYR A 3 -27.39 -1.78 12.97
C TYR A 3 -25.90 -1.70 13.37
N ILE A 4 -25.56 -0.87 14.35
CA ILE A 4 -24.20 -0.73 14.86
C ILE A 4 -23.70 -2.03 15.48
N GLY A 5 -24.52 -2.71 16.28
CA GLY A 5 -24.16 -3.99 16.89
C GLY A 5 -23.97 -5.09 15.86
N PHE A 6 -24.82 -5.13 14.84
CA PHE A 6 -24.67 -6.05 13.72
C PHE A 6 -23.38 -5.78 12.94
N ARG A 7 -23.09 -4.50 12.61
CA ARG A 7 -21.83 -4.10 11.94
C ARG A 7 -20.61 -4.51 12.74
N LEU A 8 -20.62 -4.29 14.06
CA LEU A 8 -19.54 -4.70 14.94
C LEU A 8 -19.33 -6.22 14.90
N LEU A 9 -20.41 -7.01 14.93
CA LEU A 9 -20.31 -8.47 14.83
C LEU A 9 -19.75 -8.93 13.49
N VAL A 10 -20.12 -8.29 12.38
CA VAL A 10 -19.54 -8.59 11.06
C VAL A 10 -18.05 -8.26 11.02
N GLU A 11 -17.60 -7.14 11.58
CA GLU A 11 -16.18 -6.79 11.64
C GLU A 11 -15.39 -7.72 12.56
N LEU A 12 -15.96 -8.13 13.70
CA LEU A 12 -15.31 -9.03 14.66
C LEU A 12 -15.36 -10.50 14.26
N SER A 13 -16.26 -10.89 13.36
CA SER A 13 -16.43 -12.28 12.90
C SER A 13 -15.14 -12.91 12.39
N VAL A 14 -14.21 -12.10 11.88
CA VAL A 14 -12.87 -12.52 11.42
C VAL A 14 -12.04 -13.17 12.53
N TYR A 15 -12.30 -12.82 13.78
CA TYR A 15 -11.60 -13.35 14.96
C TYR A 15 -12.39 -14.46 15.67
N LEU A 16 -13.63 -14.71 15.24
CA LEU A 16 -14.53 -15.68 15.84
C LEU A 16 -14.40 -17.06 15.14
N PRO A 17 -14.94 -18.14 15.74
CA PRO A 17 -14.95 -19.47 15.12
C PRO A 17 -15.64 -19.48 13.75
N GLU A 18 -15.28 -20.44 12.90
CA GLU A 18 -15.72 -20.56 11.50
C GLU A 18 -17.25 -20.57 11.33
N ASP A 19 -17.99 -21.01 12.34
CA ASP A 19 -19.46 -20.99 12.34
C ASP A 19 -20.04 -19.57 12.17
N VAL A 20 -19.33 -18.55 12.68
CA VAL A 20 -19.73 -17.13 12.60
C VAL A 20 -19.32 -16.52 11.26
N ASP A 21 -18.40 -17.16 10.52
CA ASP A 21 -17.93 -16.68 9.22
C ASP A 21 -19.02 -16.76 8.14
N SER A 22 -20.00 -17.65 8.35
CA SER A 22 -21.23 -17.75 7.55
C SER A 22 -22.04 -16.44 7.54
N LEU A 23 -22.13 -15.73 8.67
CA LEU A 23 -22.81 -14.42 8.77
C LEU A 23 -22.12 -13.36 7.93
N ARG A 24 -20.78 -13.38 7.93
CA ARG A 24 -19.95 -12.47 7.14
C ARG A 24 -20.12 -12.73 5.65
N ALA A 25 -20.12 -14.01 5.24
CA ALA A 25 -20.37 -14.41 3.86
C ALA A 25 -21.73 -13.89 3.39
N VAL A 26 -22.80 -14.13 4.15
CA VAL A 26 -24.15 -13.67 3.85
C VAL A 26 -24.21 -12.14 3.71
N TRP A 27 -23.60 -11.39 4.64
CA TRP A 27 -23.57 -9.93 4.57
C TRP A 27 -22.89 -9.41 3.29
N TYR A 28 -21.70 -9.92 2.96
CA TYR A 28 -20.97 -9.45 1.78
C TYR A 28 -21.66 -9.85 0.49
N THR A 29 -22.20 -11.07 0.39
CA THR A 29 -22.87 -11.53 -0.83
C THR A 29 -24.24 -10.91 -1.04
N GLN A 30 -25.04 -10.72 0.02
CA GLN A 30 -26.45 -10.32 -0.12
C GLN A 30 -26.67 -8.81 0.05
N ILE A 31 -25.82 -8.12 0.79
CA ILE A 31 -26.05 -6.72 1.17
C ILE A 31 -25.05 -5.78 0.52
N VAL A 32 -23.79 -6.19 0.40
CA VAL A 32 -22.75 -5.40 -0.27
C VAL A 32 -22.60 -5.81 -1.74
N ASP A 33 -23.25 -6.91 -2.17
CA ASP A 33 -23.14 -7.52 -3.50
C ASP A 33 -21.67 -7.74 -3.93
N MET A 34 -20.81 -8.04 -2.94
CA MET A 34 -19.40 -8.32 -3.12
C MET A 34 -19.14 -9.79 -2.83
N TYR A 35 -18.77 -10.54 -3.86
CA TYR A 35 -18.23 -11.88 -3.65
C TYR A 35 -16.83 -11.78 -3.02
N ARG A 36 -16.69 -12.29 -1.80
CA ARG A 36 -15.38 -12.53 -1.17
C ARG A 36 -15.20 -14.04 -1.01
N PRO A 37 -14.26 -14.67 -1.73
CA PRO A 37 -13.96 -16.08 -1.51
C PRO A 37 -13.48 -16.28 -0.07
N SER A 38 -13.82 -17.42 0.53
CA SER A 38 -13.27 -17.82 1.82
C SER A 38 -11.75 -17.90 1.67
N VAL A 39 -11.04 -17.04 2.39
CA VAL A 39 -9.58 -17.00 2.38
C VAL A 39 -9.08 -17.91 3.52
N ASP A 40 -8.04 -18.69 3.27
CA ASP A 40 -7.41 -19.51 4.30
C ASP A 40 -7.14 -18.69 5.58
N ARG A 41 -7.40 -19.30 6.74
CA ARG A 41 -7.28 -18.64 8.05
C ARG A 41 -5.90 -18.02 8.28
N TRP A 42 -4.83 -18.68 7.84
CA TRP A 42 -3.46 -18.16 7.99
C TRP A 42 -3.24 -16.83 7.26
N ARG A 43 -3.86 -16.63 6.08
CA ARG A 43 -3.76 -15.35 5.33
C ARG A 43 -4.50 -14.24 6.05
N THR A 44 -5.66 -14.56 6.62
CA THR A 44 -6.42 -13.64 7.47
C THR A 44 -5.59 -13.19 8.67
N CYS A 45 -4.91 -14.12 9.35
CA CYS A 45 -4.00 -13.80 10.44
C CYS A 45 -2.84 -12.90 9.99
N MET A 46 -2.22 -13.20 8.83
CA MET A 46 -1.16 -12.37 8.27
C MET A 46 -1.63 -10.95 7.97
N HIS A 47 -2.83 -10.77 7.41
CA HIS A 47 -3.41 -9.44 7.20
C HIS A 47 -3.70 -8.69 8.51
N SER A 48 -4.14 -9.39 9.56
CA SER A 48 -4.30 -8.77 10.88
C SER A 48 -2.96 -8.31 11.46
N ILE A 49 -1.89 -9.11 11.32
CA ILE A 49 -0.54 -8.73 11.75
C ILE A 49 -0.02 -7.53 10.95
N ASP A 50 -0.20 -7.55 9.62
CA ASP A 50 0.20 -6.44 8.74
C ASP A 50 -0.49 -5.12 9.14
N ARG A 51 -1.78 -5.16 9.50
CA ARG A 51 -2.49 -3.97 9.99
C ARG A 51 -2.02 -3.50 11.36
N ALA A 52 -1.62 -4.42 12.24
CA ALA A 52 -1.22 -4.10 13.60
C ALA A 52 0.23 -3.60 13.69
N ILE A 53 1.15 -4.24 12.95
CA ILE A 53 2.60 -3.98 13.02
C ILE A 53 3.22 -4.03 11.61
N PRO A 54 2.81 -3.13 10.70
CA PRO A 54 3.20 -3.18 9.28
C PRO A 54 4.72 -3.10 9.08
N LEU A 55 5.39 -2.24 9.85
CA LEU A 55 6.83 -2.02 9.72
C LEU A 55 7.66 -3.23 10.14
N TYR A 56 7.21 -3.99 11.14
CA TYR A 56 7.90 -5.20 11.57
C TYR A 56 7.77 -6.30 10.53
N LEU A 57 6.57 -6.50 9.98
CA LEU A 57 6.35 -7.48 8.92
C LEU A 57 7.17 -7.13 7.67
N LEU A 58 7.22 -5.84 7.32
CA LEU A 58 8.05 -5.34 6.22
C LEU A 58 9.55 -5.59 6.47
N TYR A 59 10.03 -5.36 7.69
CA TYR A 59 11.42 -5.63 8.08
C TYR A 59 11.76 -7.12 7.97
N VAL A 60 10.88 -7.99 8.48
CA VAL A 60 11.06 -9.43 8.36
C VAL A 60 11.08 -9.83 6.89
N TYR A 61 10.10 -9.37 6.10
CA TYR A 61 10.01 -9.65 4.67
C TYR A 61 11.27 -9.21 3.90
N SER A 62 11.76 -8.00 4.14
CA SER A 62 12.95 -7.47 3.47
C SER A 62 14.24 -8.19 3.87
N HIS A 63 14.36 -8.61 5.13
CA HIS A 63 15.51 -9.39 5.60
C HIS A 63 15.52 -10.81 4.99
N TYR A 64 14.35 -11.44 4.82
CA TYR A 64 14.25 -12.78 4.23
C TYR A 64 14.46 -12.77 2.71
N LEU A 65 13.97 -11.75 2.01
CA LEU A 65 14.08 -11.63 0.55
C LEU A 65 15.25 -10.74 0.14
N ASN A 66 16.41 -10.95 0.75
CA ASN A 66 17.61 -10.09 0.63
C ASN A 66 18.08 -9.89 -0.83
N GLU A 67 17.39 -9.02 -1.56
CA GLU A 67 17.66 -8.61 -2.92
C GLU A 67 18.08 -7.14 -2.88
N SER A 68 19.29 -6.89 -2.39
CA SER A 68 19.95 -5.57 -2.46
C SER A 68 19.88 -4.97 -3.87
N ASN A 69 19.86 -5.82 -4.90
CA ASN A 69 19.72 -5.42 -6.31
C ASN A 69 18.35 -4.79 -6.63
N PHE A 70 17.25 -5.22 -5.98
CA PHE A 70 15.92 -4.72 -6.30
C PHE A 70 15.74 -3.26 -5.84
N GLN A 71 16.28 -2.90 -4.67
CA GLN A 71 16.21 -1.54 -4.16
C GLN A 71 16.96 -0.56 -5.07
N GLU A 72 18.13 -0.95 -5.57
CA GLU A 72 18.91 -0.14 -6.50
C GLU A 72 18.20 0.03 -7.86
N VAL A 73 17.60 -1.05 -8.37
CA VAL A 73 16.83 -1.00 -9.63
C VAL A 73 15.61 -0.11 -9.49
N VAL A 74 14.85 -0.21 -8.39
CA VAL A 74 13.68 0.65 -8.14
C VAL A 74 14.10 2.10 -7.96
N ALA A 75 15.18 2.37 -7.21
CA ALA A 75 15.71 3.71 -7.05
C ALA A 75 16.08 4.32 -8.41
N ARG A 76 16.87 3.61 -9.23
CA ARG A 76 17.24 4.04 -10.59
C ARG A 76 16.02 4.23 -11.50
N MET A 77 15.04 3.33 -11.49
CA MET A 77 13.84 3.49 -12.33
C MET A 77 13.02 4.72 -11.93
N SER A 78 12.87 4.96 -10.62
CA SER A 78 12.08 6.08 -10.10
C SER A 78 12.69 7.45 -10.40
N THR A 79 14.01 7.59 -10.27
CA THR A 79 14.72 8.86 -10.48
C THR A 79 15.08 9.07 -11.95
N ASP A 80 15.70 8.08 -12.61
CA ASP A 80 16.24 8.27 -13.96
C ASP A 80 15.19 8.18 -15.06
N LYS A 81 14.16 7.33 -14.90
CA LYS A 81 13.16 7.15 -15.96
C LYS A 81 11.89 7.95 -15.69
N ILE A 82 11.29 7.77 -14.51
CA ILE A 82 10.01 8.41 -14.19
C ILE A 82 10.22 9.91 -13.93
N GLY A 83 11.23 10.28 -13.15
CA GLY A 83 11.56 11.68 -12.89
C GLY A 83 11.85 12.47 -14.17
N ARG A 84 12.66 11.92 -15.08
CA ARG A 84 12.99 12.58 -16.35
C ARG A 84 11.77 12.74 -17.27
N VAL A 85 10.96 11.69 -17.41
CA VAL A 85 9.73 11.75 -18.22
C VAL A 85 8.75 12.77 -17.65
N PHE A 86 8.62 12.84 -16.32
CA PHE A 86 7.80 13.86 -15.68
C PHE A 86 8.33 15.27 -15.95
N ALA A 87 9.64 15.51 -15.79
CA ALA A 87 10.25 16.81 -16.08
C ALA A 87 10.06 17.23 -17.54
N GLU A 88 10.22 16.30 -18.49
CA GLU A 88 9.93 16.54 -19.89
C GLU A 88 8.45 16.89 -20.11
N ASN A 89 7.52 16.18 -19.49
CA ASN A 89 6.09 16.48 -19.61
C ASN A 89 5.72 17.85 -19.01
N VAL A 90 6.31 18.23 -17.88
CA VAL A 90 6.12 19.55 -17.25
C VAL A 90 6.61 20.67 -18.16
N LYS A 91 7.79 20.50 -18.78
CA LYS A 91 8.34 21.47 -19.72
C LYS A 91 7.37 21.76 -20.88
N HIS A 92 6.76 20.70 -21.43
CA HIS A 92 5.81 20.79 -22.55
C HIS A 92 4.36 21.08 -22.13
N ALA A 93 4.06 21.21 -20.83
CA ALA A 93 2.70 21.49 -20.36
C ALA A 93 2.27 22.92 -20.70
N HIS A 94 1.43 23.10 -21.72
CA HIS A 94 0.94 24.43 -22.13
C HIS A 94 -0.03 25.08 -21.13
N TRP A 95 -0.60 24.29 -20.23
CA TRP A 95 -1.55 24.75 -19.21
C TRP A 95 -0.87 25.28 -17.93
N MET A 96 0.45 25.10 -17.78
CA MET A 96 1.22 25.59 -16.64
C MET A 96 1.97 26.87 -17.00
N ASP A 97 1.95 27.85 -16.10
CA ASP A 97 2.82 29.01 -16.17
C ASP A 97 4.28 28.66 -15.85
N ASN A 98 5.20 29.51 -16.28
CA ASN A 98 6.64 29.24 -16.18
C ASN A 98 7.15 29.14 -14.74
N PHE A 99 6.53 29.86 -13.79
CA PHE A 99 6.92 29.77 -12.38
C PHE A 99 6.50 28.42 -11.78
N THR A 100 5.26 27.98 -12.05
CA THR A 100 4.79 26.66 -11.60
C THR A 100 5.59 25.51 -12.22
N LYS A 101 6.03 25.64 -13.50
CA LYS A 101 6.93 24.66 -14.14
C LYS A 101 8.26 24.55 -13.42
N TYR A 102 8.89 25.69 -13.12
CA TYR A 102 10.16 25.73 -12.38
C TYR A 102 10.07 25.05 -11.00
N ILE A 103 8.97 25.27 -10.26
CA ILE A 103 8.75 24.61 -8.96
C ILE A 103 8.56 23.10 -9.13
N ALA A 104 7.83 22.67 -10.16
CA ALA A 104 7.59 21.26 -10.42
C ALA A 104 8.87 20.51 -10.85
N GLU A 105 9.73 21.12 -11.65
CA GLU A 105 11.05 20.56 -12.02
C GLU A 105 11.94 20.41 -10.79
N ARG A 106 12.05 21.44 -9.94
CA ARG A 106 12.83 21.37 -8.70
C ARG A 106 12.36 20.29 -7.74
N LYS A 107 11.04 20.09 -7.62
CA LYS A 107 10.49 19.06 -6.74
C LYS A 107 10.92 17.65 -7.15
N VAL A 108 11.16 17.44 -8.45
CA VAL A 108 11.63 16.15 -9.00
C VAL A 108 13.11 15.97 -8.71
N GLU A 109 13.92 17.01 -8.89
CA GLU A 109 15.35 17.00 -8.55
C GLU A 109 15.59 16.78 -7.06
N GLU A 110 14.74 17.36 -6.21
CA GLU A 110 14.78 17.20 -4.74
C GLU A 110 14.12 15.90 -4.24
N SER A 111 13.41 15.17 -5.12
CA SER A 111 12.80 13.89 -4.76
C SER A 111 13.87 12.81 -4.63
N SER A 112 14.50 12.78 -3.46
CA SER A 112 15.34 11.66 -3.04
C SER A 112 14.47 10.45 -2.76
N VAL A 113 14.23 9.64 -3.78
CA VAL A 113 13.73 8.29 -3.57
C VAL A 113 14.87 7.52 -2.89
N LEU A 114 14.81 7.46 -1.54
CA LEU A 114 15.64 6.65 -0.64
C LEU A 114 17.13 7.07 -0.45
N SER A 115 17.43 8.37 -0.34
CA SER A 115 18.77 8.80 0.13
C SER A 115 19.04 8.54 1.62
N SER A 116 18.02 8.19 2.42
CA SER A 116 18.16 7.96 3.86
C SER A 116 18.63 6.55 4.26
N VAL A 117 18.78 5.60 3.32
CA VAL A 117 19.27 4.25 3.65
C VAL A 117 20.80 4.22 3.82
N HIS A 118 21.52 5.31 3.55
CA HIS A 118 22.97 5.41 3.75
C HIS A 118 23.40 6.19 5.00
N ALA A 119 22.47 6.68 5.83
CA ALA A 119 22.80 7.42 7.06
C ALA A 119 22.83 6.56 8.34
N GLY A 120 22.84 5.23 8.21
CA GLY A 120 22.88 4.28 9.33
C GLY A 120 23.89 3.16 9.11
N ARG A 121 25.18 3.50 9.14
CA ARG A 121 26.26 2.58 9.53
C ARG A 121 26.88 3.12 10.80
#